data_AF-A0A959DJ12-F1
#
_entry.id   AF-A0A959DJ12-F1
#
_cell.length_a   1.000
_cell.length_b   1.000
_cell.length_c   1.000
_cell.angle_alpha   90.00
_cell.angle_beta   90.00
_cell.angle_gamma   90.00
#
_symmetry.space_group_name_H-M   'P 1'
#
loop_
_entity.id
_entity.type
_entity.pdbx_description
1 polymer ?
#
loop_
_entity_poly.entity_id
_entity_poly.type
_entity_poly.pdbx_seq_one_letter_code
_entity_poly.pdbx_strand_id
1 'polypeptide(L)'
;MIKISSLKFLVTESFKEWSDDNASRLAASLAYYTIFSMPPLLIIAIAIAAQLFDRTAVQQQLMGQISGLVGSNGADAIAAILDNGTDSGDSLLATIISVVTLLLGASGVFGALHSALNS
;
A
#
# COMPACT_ATOMS: atom_id res chain seq x y z
N MET A 1 -2.86 27.60 32.83
CA MET A 1 -2.10 28.21 31.71
C MET A 1 -0.92 27.31 31.40
N ILE A 2 -0.88 26.70 30.20
CA ILE A 2 0.29 25.92 29.74
C ILE A 2 1.43 26.91 29.50
N LYS A 3 2.59 26.68 30.12
CA LYS A 3 3.78 27.52 29.92
C LYS A 3 4.41 27.21 28.56
N ILE A 4 4.81 28.25 27.83
CA ILE A 4 5.47 28.11 26.52
C ILE A 4 6.74 27.23 26.60
N SER A 5 7.45 27.23 27.72
CA SER A 5 8.61 26.36 27.91
C SER A 5 8.24 24.88 27.96
N SER A 6 7.07 24.54 28.49
CA SER A 6 6.56 23.16 28.54
C SER A 6 6.17 22.67 27.15
N LEU A 7 5.59 23.54 26.31
CA LEU A 7 5.27 23.19 24.92
C LEU A 7 6.53 22.92 24.10
N LYS A 8 7.55 23.78 24.23
CA LYS A 8 8.83 23.59 23.55
C LYS A 8 9.53 22.30 24.00
N PHE A 9 9.49 22.01 25.29
CA PHE A 9 10.03 20.76 25.85
C PHE A 9 9.34 19.54 25.24
N LEU A 10 8.00 19.48 25.26
CA LEU A 10 7.24 18.34 24.70
C LEU A 10 7.48 18.14 23.21
N VAL A 11 7.48 19.21 22.41
CA VAL A 11 7.75 19.09 20.96
C VAL A 11 9.17 18.58 20.69
N THR A 12 10.15 19.03 21.49
CA THR A 12 11.54 18.60 21.32
C THR A 12 11.70 17.15 21.74
N GLU A 13 11.09 16.74 22.84
CA GLU A 13 11.15 15.37 23.34
C GLU A 13 10.44 14.40 22.39
N SER A 14 9.24 14.73 21.91
CA SER A 14 8.52 13.91 20.93
C SER A 14 9.25 13.77 19.61
N PHE A 15 9.94 14.82 19.13
CA PHE A 15 10.75 14.70 17.91
C PHE A 15 11.98 13.82 18.13
N LYS A 16 12.57 13.86 19.33
CA LYS A 16 13.70 13.02 19.70
C LYS A 16 13.29 11.55 19.78
N GLU A 17 12.21 11.23 20.49
CA GLU A 17 11.63 9.88 20.52
C GLU A 17 11.27 9.41 19.10
N TRP A 18 10.59 10.23 18.29
CA TRP A 18 10.27 9.90 16.89
C TRP A 18 11.50 9.52 16.06
N SER A 19 12.61 10.24 16.26
CA SER A 19 13.87 9.98 15.58
C SER A 19 14.54 8.70 16.12
N ASP A 20 14.56 8.53 17.44
CA ASP A 20 15.16 7.38 18.11
C ASP A 20 14.42 6.08 17.73
N ASP A 21 13.10 6.12 17.61
CA ASP A 21 12.24 5.02 17.16
C ASP A 21 12.35 4.76 15.65
N ASN A 22 13.10 5.59 14.92
CA ASN A 22 13.22 5.53 13.46
C ASN A 22 11.86 5.55 12.74
N ALA A 23 10.87 6.23 13.31
CA ALA A 23 9.49 6.22 12.85
C ALA A 23 9.36 6.64 11.37
N SER A 24 10.15 7.61 10.90
CA SER A 24 10.20 8.00 9.49
C SER A 24 10.66 6.86 8.56
N ARG A 25 11.68 6.09 8.96
CA ARG A 25 12.20 4.96 8.18
C ARG A 25 11.16 3.84 8.12
N LEU A 26 10.52 3.55 9.24
CA LEU A 26 9.46 2.56 9.33
C LEU A 26 8.26 2.96 8.46
N ALA A 27 7.81 4.22 8.54
CA ALA A 27 6.76 4.76 7.67
C ALA A 27 7.13 4.66 6.18
N ALA A 28 8.37 5.00 5.81
CA ALA A 28 8.84 4.87 4.43
C ALA A 28 8.86 3.42 3.94
N SER A 29 9.32 2.47 4.78
CA SER A 29 9.32 1.05 4.45
C SER A 29 7.90 0.51 4.27
N LEU A 30 6.98 0.90 5.15
CA LEU A 30 5.58 0.52 5.08
C LEU A 30 4.94 1.03 3.79
N ALA A 31 5.16 2.30 3.44
CA ALA A 31 4.65 2.90 2.20
C ALA A 31 5.23 2.20 0.97
N TYR A 32 6.54 1.94 0.95
CA TYR A 32 7.21 1.23 -0.14
C TYR A 32 6.60 -0.16 -0.35
N TYR A 33 6.58 -1.01 0.68
CA TYR A 33 6.03 -2.35 0.55
C TYR A 33 4.54 -2.35 0.18
N THR A 34 3.76 -1.39 0.70
CA THR A 34 2.35 -1.26 0.36
C THR A 34 2.17 -0.95 -1.13
N ILE A 35 2.82 0.09 -1.65
CA ILE A 35 2.69 0.51 -3.06
C ILE A 35 3.11 -0.63 -4.01
N PHE A 36 4.20 -1.34 -3.70
CA PHE A 36 4.66 -2.45 -4.56
C PHE A 36 3.80 -3.72 -4.44
N SER A 37 3.10 -3.93 -3.31
CA SER A 37 2.17 -5.05 -3.11
C SER A 37 0.76 -4.81 -3.69
N MET A 38 0.36 -3.56 -3.85
CA MET A 38 -0.99 -3.17 -4.28
C MET A 38 -1.36 -3.72 -5.67
N PRO A 39 -0.55 -3.52 -6.74
CA PRO A 39 -0.91 -4.03 -8.07
C PRO A 39 -1.14 -5.54 -8.13
N PRO A 40 -0.24 -6.42 -7.66
CA PRO A 40 -0.49 -7.86 -7.73
C PRO A 40 -1.68 -8.28 -6.86
N LEU A 41 -1.93 -7.61 -5.73
CA LEU A 41 -3.14 -7.84 -4.92
C LEU A 41 -4.42 -7.52 -5.71
N LEU A 42 -4.47 -6.38 -6.40
CA LEU A 42 -5.63 -5.96 -7.18
C LEU A 42 -5.84 -6.87 -8.40
N ILE A 43 -4.77 -7.28 -9.09
CA ILE A 43 -4.85 -8.24 -10.20
C ILE A 43 -5.50 -9.54 -9.74
N ILE A 44 -5.06 -10.09 -8.60
CA ILE A 44 -5.63 -11.33 -8.04
C ILE A 44 -7.08 -11.12 -7.62
N ALA A 45 -7.40 -10.01 -6.95
CA ALA A 45 -8.77 -9.69 -6.55
C ALA A 45 -9.72 -9.58 -7.76
N ILE A 46 -9.29 -8.91 -8.83
CA ILE A 46 -10.05 -8.80 -10.08
C ILE A 46 -10.19 -10.18 -10.73
N ALA A 47 -9.12 -10.97 -10.79
CA ALA A 47 -9.16 -12.30 -11.39
C ALA A 47 -10.15 -13.24 -10.68
N ILE A 48 -10.21 -13.20 -9.34
CA ILE A 48 -11.17 -13.96 -8.54
C ILE A 48 -12.61 -13.48 -8.79
N ALA A 49 -12.85 -12.17 -8.73
CA ALA A 49 -14.19 -11.62 -8.95
C ALA A 49 -14.69 -11.83 -10.38
N ALA A 50 -13.80 -11.75 -11.37
CA ALA A 50 -14.12 -11.99 -12.78
C ALA A 50 -14.49 -13.44 -13.11
N GLN A 51 -14.34 -14.39 -12.17
CA GLN A 51 -14.91 -15.73 -12.32
C GLN A 51 -16.45 -15.74 -12.25
N LEU A 52 -17.04 -14.73 -11.58
CA LEU A 52 -18.47 -14.63 -11.33
C LEU A 52 -19.13 -13.44 -12.04
N PHE A 53 -18.34 -12.40 -12.37
CA PHE A 53 -18.82 -11.14 -12.92
C PHE A 53 -18.02 -10.74 -14.18
N ASP A 54 -18.56 -9.78 -14.94
CA ASP A 54 -17.81 -9.19 -16.05
C ASP A 54 -16.55 -8.47 -15.55
N ARG A 55 -15.40 -8.76 -16.17
CA ARG A 55 -14.09 -8.22 -15.77
C ARG A 55 -14.06 -6.69 -15.80
N THR A 56 -14.65 -6.09 -16.83
CA THR A 56 -14.65 -4.63 -17.02
C THR A 56 -15.49 -3.95 -15.94
N ALA A 57 -16.65 -4.54 -15.61
CA ALA A 57 -17.51 -4.06 -14.53
C ALA A 57 -16.82 -4.14 -13.15
N VAL A 58 -16.10 -5.24 -12.87
CA VAL A 58 -15.31 -5.39 -11.63
C VAL A 58 -14.22 -4.30 -11.54
N GLN A 59 -13.48 -4.08 -12.63
CA GLN A 59 -12.42 -3.08 -12.67
C GLN A 59 -12.96 -1.66 -12.47
N GLN A 60 -14.05 -1.29 -13.16
CA GLN A 60 -14.69 0.03 -12.99
C GLN A 60 -15.18 0.25 -11.56
N GLN A 61 -15.85 -0.73 -10.96
CA GLN A 61 -16.35 -0.62 -9.59
C GLN A 61 -15.21 -0.48 -8.58
N LEU A 62 -14.13 -1.24 -8.77
CA LEU A 62 -12.95 -1.17 -7.91
C LEU A 62 -12.26 0.19 -8.02
N MET A 63 -12.08 0.73 -9.24
CA MET A 63 -11.50 2.07 -9.43
C MET A 63 -12.37 3.17 -8.80
N GLY A 64 -13.70 3.03 -8.86
CA GLY A 64 -14.62 3.94 -8.18
C GLY A 64 -14.41 3.97 -6.65
N GLN A 65 -14.23 2.80 -6.04
CA GLN A 65 -13.93 2.69 -4.60
C GLN A 65 -12.58 3.31 -4.24
N ILE A 66 -11.54 3.02 -5.03
CA ILE A 66 -10.20 3.58 -4.82
C ILE A 66 -10.23 5.11 -4.93
N SER A 67 -10.93 5.65 -5.93
CA SER A 67 -11.11 7.09 -6.08
C SER A 67 -11.84 7.72 -4.89
N GLY A 68 -12.84 7.03 -4.33
CA GLY A 68 -13.53 7.48 -3.11
C GLY A 68 -12.64 7.51 -1.85
N LEU A 69 -11.62 6.65 -1.78
CA LEU A 69 -10.74 6.53 -0.61
C LEU A 69 -9.48 7.40 -0.71
N VAL A 70 -8.87 7.47 -1.89
CA VAL A 70 -7.53 8.09 -2.11
C VAL A 70 -7.63 9.34 -3.00
N GLY A 71 -8.79 9.60 -3.59
CA GLY A 71 -8.99 10.67 -4.58
C GLY A 71 -8.62 10.25 -6.00
N SER A 72 -8.99 11.09 -6.97
CA SER A 72 -8.79 10.81 -8.40
C SER A 72 -7.33 10.55 -8.75
N ASN A 73 -6.41 11.40 -8.28
CA ASN A 73 -4.99 11.29 -8.62
C ASN A 73 -4.36 9.99 -8.11
N GLY A 74 -4.80 9.51 -6.94
CA GLY A 74 -4.34 8.22 -6.40
C GLY A 74 -4.91 7.04 -7.18
N ALA A 75 -6.18 7.13 -7.59
CA ALA A 75 -6.81 6.14 -8.43
C ALA A 75 -6.15 6.05 -9.81
N ASP A 76 -5.81 7.18 -10.43
CA ASP A 76 -5.13 7.24 -11.72
C ASP A 76 -3.75 6.58 -11.66
N ALA A 77 -3.01 6.80 -10.56
CA ALA A 77 -1.72 6.15 -10.35
C ALA A 77 -1.88 4.62 -10.24
N ILE A 78 -2.89 4.14 -9.51
CA ILE A 78 -3.16 2.70 -9.37
C ILE A 78 -3.63 2.10 -10.71
N ALA A 79 -4.51 2.79 -11.44
CA ALA A 79 -5.00 2.38 -12.74
C ALA A 79 -3.85 2.24 -13.75
N ALA A 80 -2.95 3.22 -13.79
CA ALA A 80 -1.77 3.17 -14.65
C ALA A 80 -0.90 1.95 -14.36
N ILE A 81 -0.69 1.59 -13.08
CA ILE A 81 0.09 0.40 -12.75
C ILE A 81 -0.66 -0.88 -13.14
N LEU A 82 -1.99 -0.91 -12.99
CA LEU A 82 -2.81 -2.07 -13.32
C LEU A 82 -2.87 -2.33 -14.83
N ASP A 83 -3.06 -1.30 -15.64
CA ASP A 83 -3.11 -1.41 -17.11
C ASP A 83 -1.78 -1.97 -17.67
N ASN A 84 -0.64 -1.56 -17.10
CA ASN A 84 0.67 -2.12 -17.47
C ASN A 84 0.85 -3.59 -17.04
N GLY A 85 0.12 -4.04 -16.02
CA GLY A 85 0.22 -5.39 -15.47
C GLY A 85 -0.70 -6.42 -16.13
N THR A 86 -1.82 -5.97 -16.72
CA THR A 86 -2.85 -6.87 -17.29
C THR A 86 -2.62 -7.28 -18.74
N ASP A 87 -1.74 -6.59 -19.48
CA ASP A 87 -1.38 -6.95 -20.87
C ASP A 87 -0.51 -8.20 -20.97
N SER A 88 0.00 -8.69 -19.85
CA SER A 88 0.71 -9.97 -19.77
C SER A 88 -0.31 -11.10 -19.90
N GLY A 89 -0.58 -11.51 -21.15
CA GLY A 89 -1.47 -12.61 -21.50
C GLY A 89 -1.25 -13.87 -20.66
N ASP A 90 -2.31 -14.68 -20.57
CA ASP A 90 -2.58 -15.87 -19.74
C ASP A 90 -1.39 -16.87 -19.61
N SER A 91 -0.32 -16.42 -18.95
CA SER A 91 0.94 -17.14 -18.80
C SER A 91 1.12 -17.52 -17.35
N LEU A 92 1.19 -18.82 -17.08
CA LEU A 92 1.43 -19.39 -15.75
C LEU A 92 2.65 -18.75 -15.06
N LEU A 93 3.66 -18.31 -15.82
CA LEU A 93 4.82 -17.58 -15.30
C LEU A 93 4.44 -16.22 -14.72
N ALA A 94 3.57 -15.45 -15.39
CA ALA A 94 3.12 -14.14 -14.91
C ALA A 94 2.31 -14.27 -13.60
N THR A 95 1.48 -15.31 -13.49
CA THR A 95 0.76 -15.64 -12.26
C THR A 95 1.72 -15.96 -11.11
N ILE A 96 2.73 -16.80 -11.34
CA ILE A 96 3.72 -17.16 -10.32
C ILE A 96 4.48 -15.92 -9.86
N ILE A 97 4.96 -15.08 -10.78
CA ILE A 97 5.68 -13.85 -10.46
C ILE A 97 4.80 -12.91 -9.62
N SER A 98 3.53 -12.77 -9.99
CA SER A 98 2.57 -11.94 -9.25
C SER A 98 2.36 -12.43 -7.82
N VAL A 99 2.17 -13.75 -7.64
CA VAL A 99 1.99 -14.36 -6.32
C VAL A 99 3.23 -14.19 -5.46
N VAL A 100 4.44 -14.45 -5.99
CA VAL A 100 5.69 -14.27 -5.24
C VAL A 100 5.88 -12.81 -4.84
N THR A 101 5.67 -11.89 -5.78
CA THR A 101 5.80 -10.44 -5.52
C THR A 101 4.83 -9.99 -4.43
N LEU A 102 3.58 -10.46 -4.49
CA LEU A 102 2.58 -10.19 -3.46
C LEU A 102 3.02 -10.71 -2.09
N LEU A 103 3.47 -11.96 -2.00
CA LEU A 103 3.89 -12.56 -0.74
C LEU A 103 5.07 -11.81 -0.11
N LEU A 104 6.05 -11.41 -0.93
CA LEU A 104 7.19 -10.61 -0.46
C LEU A 104 6.75 -9.22 0.02
N GLY A 105 5.93 -8.51 -0.78
CA GLY A 105 5.42 -7.20 -0.42
C GLY A 105 4.56 -7.23 0.85
N ALA A 106 3.61 -8.15 0.93
CA ALA A 106 2.73 -8.32 2.09
C ALA A 106 3.52 -8.68 3.37
N SER A 107 4.53 -9.55 3.25
CA SER A 107 5.42 -9.88 4.38
C SER A 107 6.23 -8.65 4.84
N GLY A 108 6.71 -7.84 3.88
CA GLY A 108 7.40 -6.58 4.17
C GLY A 108 6.51 -5.56 4.90
N VAL A 109 5.26 -5.38 4.43
CA VAL A 109 4.24 -4.54 5.09
C VAL A 109 4.01 -5.00 6.53
N PHE A 110 3.78 -6.29 6.74
CA PHE A 110 3.51 -6.84 8.07
C PHE A 110 4.72 -6.71 9.00
N GLY A 111 5.94 -6.95 8.49
CA GLY A 111 7.18 -6.76 9.23
C GLY A 111 7.43 -5.30 9.61
N ALA A 112 7.16 -4.37 8.69
CA ALA A 112 7.26 -2.93 8.95
C ALA A 112 6.23 -2.47 10.00
N LEU A 113 4.99 -2.97 9.92
CA LEU A 113 3.94 -2.69 10.89
C LEU A 113 4.28 -3.25 12.28
N HIS A 114 4.75 -4.50 12.35
CA HIS A 114 5.17 -5.11 13.61
C HIS A 114 6.33 -4.34 14.25
N SER A 115 7.30 -3.94 13.44
CA SER A 115 8.45 -3.14 13.91
C SER A 115 8.03 -1.77 14.42
N ALA A 116 7.03 -1.13 13.80
CA ALA A 116 6.50 0.17 14.23
C ALA A 116 5.59 0.10 15.48
N LEU A 117 4.98 -1.05 15.75
CA LEU A 117 4.17 -1.25 16.95
C LEU A 117 5.01 -1.67 18.17
N ASN A 118 6.20 -2.23 17.92
CA ASN A 118 7.12 -2.75 18.94
C ASN A 118 8.37 -1.88 19.12
N SER A 119 8.47 -0.77 18.39
CA SER A 119 9.37 0.36 18.66
C SER A 119 8.68 1.29 19.65
#